data_AF-A0A9D2IUI6-F1
#
_entry.id   AF-A0A9D2IUI6-F1
#
_cell.length_a   1.000
_cell.length_b   1.000
_cell.length_c   1.000
_cell.angle_alpha   90.00
_cell.angle_beta   90.00
_cell.angle_gamma   90.00
#
_symmetry.space_group_name_H-M   'P 1'
#
loop_
_entity.id
_entity.type
_entity.pdbx_description
1 polymer ?
#
loop_
_entity_poly.entity_id
_entity_poly.type
_entity_poly.pdbx_seq_one_letter_code
_entity_poly.pdbx_strand_id
1 'polypeptide(L)'
;MGKRQERIDVLPKHEKCMYHRHDLRKAEGSDKPEMCHICFFGAKTVGEIANHSREISVEECKACGNYESKYLEFPRMVADINYEEPKYYGNTLTPARIRLCEDNKTYFGIYLGNLPRYLSTELDPKTNELTVKTVTNAGIYVPAKKKIYFGDESWWSLIEPDDPVEDI
;
A
#
# COMPACT_ATOMS: atom_id res chain seq x y z
N MET A 1 -15.24 -2.95 -3.71
CA MET A 1 -14.81 -3.54 -2.42
C MET A 1 -15.20 -5.02 -2.25
N GLY A 2 -16.39 -5.47 -2.68
CA GLY A 2 -16.88 -6.85 -2.47
C GLY A 2 -15.93 -8.00 -2.87
N LYS A 3 -15.45 -8.03 -4.12
CA LYS A 3 -14.58 -9.12 -4.61
C LYS A 3 -13.26 -9.32 -3.85
N ARG A 4 -12.75 -8.26 -3.19
CA ARG A 4 -11.49 -8.34 -2.42
C ARG A 4 -11.71 -8.95 -1.04
N GLN A 5 -12.83 -8.63 -0.39
CA GLN A 5 -13.17 -9.17 0.92
C GLN A 5 -13.53 -10.66 0.83
N GLU A 6 -14.36 -11.04 -0.14
CA GLU A 6 -14.71 -12.44 -0.42
C GLU A 6 -13.47 -13.33 -0.60
N ARG A 7 -12.45 -12.79 -1.28
CA ARG A 7 -11.17 -13.47 -1.45
C ARG A 7 -10.39 -13.60 -0.14
N ILE A 8 -10.39 -12.55 0.70
CA ILE A 8 -9.69 -12.58 2.00
C ILE A 8 -10.35 -13.60 2.92
N ASP A 9 -11.68 -13.66 2.95
CA ASP A 9 -12.42 -14.50 3.89
C ASP A 9 -12.09 -15.99 3.71
N VAL A 10 -11.86 -16.43 2.46
CA VAL A 10 -11.48 -17.82 2.13
C VAL A 10 -9.99 -18.13 2.28
N LEU A 11 -9.13 -17.14 2.59
CA LEU A 11 -7.69 -17.40 2.75
C LEU A 11 -7.44 -18.31 3.98
N PRO A 12 -6.48 -19.24 3.87
CA PRO A 12 -6.09 -20.07 5.00
C PRO A 12 -5.41 -19.22 6.09
N LYS A 13 -5.50 -19.67 7.35
CA LYS A 13 -4.98 -18.96 8.55
C LYS A 13 -3.55 -18.45 8.37
N HIS A 14 -2.64 -19.27 7.83
CA HIS A 14 -1.25 -18.88 7.66
C HIS A 14 -1.08 -17.69 6.69
N GLU A 15 -1.86 -17.62 5.61
CA GLU A 15 -1.83 -16.50 4.66
C GLU A 15 -2.41 -15.21 5.23
N LYS A 16 -3.27 -15.31 6.25
CA LYS A 16 -3.80 -14.15 7.00
C LYS A 16 -2.84 -13.66 8.09
N CYS A 17 -1.90 -14.49 8.52
CA CYS A 17 -0.99 -14.17 9.61
C CYS A 17 -0.11 -12.95 9.25
N MET A 18 -0.02 -12.00 10.18
CA MET A 18 0.82 -10.80 10.10
C MET A 18 2.31 -11.12 10.12
N TYR A 19 2.69 -12.21 10.80
CA TYR A 19 4.08 -12.64 10.97
C TYR A 19 4.54 -13.62 9.89
N HIS A 20 3.71 -13.90 8.89
CA HIS A 20 3.98 -14.87 7.83
C HIS A 20 4.19 -14.19 6.48
N ARG A 21 5.21 -14.65 5.76
CA ARG A 21 5.47 -14.27 4.37
C ARG A 21 5.97 -15.45 3.55
N HIS A 22 5.79 -15.32 2.24
CA HIS A 22 6.36 -16.22 1.26
C HIS A 22 7.74 -15.67 0.86
N ASP A 23 8.72 -16.55 0.76
CA ASP A 23 10.06 -16.22 0.30
C ASP A 23 10.54 -17.28 -0.70
N LEU A 24 11.42 -16.88 -1.62
CA LEU A 24 11.98 -17.77 -2.63
C LEU A 24 13.44 -18.04 -2.28
N ARG A 25 13.74 -19.25 -1.83
CA ARG A 25 15.09 -19.66 -1.42
C ARG A 25 15.60 -20.79 -2.30
N LYS A 26 16.90 -20.78 -2.58
CA LYS A 26 17.54 -21.90 -3.27
C LYS A 26 17.77 -23.02 -2.27
N ALA A 27 17.22 -24.20 -2.54
CA ALA A 27 17.57 -25.41 -1.81
C ALA A 27 19.04 -25.77 -2.12
N GLU A 28 19.75 -26.34 -1.14
CA GLU A 28 21.12 -26.81 -1.36
C GLU A 28 21.14 -27.84 -2.49
N GLY A 29 21.87 -27.55 -3.57
CA GLY A 29 21.99 -28.42 -4.74
C GLY A 29 20.90 -28.26 -5.81
N SER A 30 19.98 -27.29 -5.69
CA SER A 30 18.99 -26.97 -6.72
C SER A 30 19.22 -25.57 -7.31
N ASP A 31 19.22 -25.47 -8.64
CA ASP A 31 19.25 -24.18 -9.35
C ASP A 31 17.89 -23.48 -9.35
N LYS A 32 16.81 -24.18 -8.98
CA LYS A 32 15.45 -23.63 -8.95
C LYS A 32 15.11 -23.16 -7.54
N PRO A 33 14.70 -21.89 -7.37
CA PRO A 33 14.22 -21.41 -6.08
C PRO A 33 12.91 -22.12 -5.73
N GLU A 34 12.83 -22.58 -4.48
CA GLU A 34 11.63 -23.18 -3.91
C GLU A 34 10.92 -22.15 -3.02
N MET A 35 9.59 -22.24 -2.98
CA MET A 35 8.77 -21.41 -2.12
C MET A 35 8.88 -21.91 -0.68
N CYS A 36 9.32 -21.04 0.22
CA CYS A 36 9.41 -21.34 1.65
C CYS A 36 8.51 -20.40 2.44
N HIS A 37 8.06 -20.86 3.61
CA HIS A 37 7.22 -20.09 4.52
C HIS A 37 8.08 -19.54 5.65
N ILE A 38 8.10 -18.23 5.80
CA ILE A 38 8.93 -17.54 6.79
C ILE A 38 8.05 -16.94 7.87
N CYS A 39 8.40 -17.22 9.12
CA CYS A 39 7.88 -16.56 10.30
C CYS A 39 8.89 -15.53 10.81
N PHE A 40 8.42 -14.32 11.12
CA PHE A 40 9.24 -13.26 11.71
C PHE A 40 8.63 -12.70 13.01
N PHE A 41 7.89 -13.55 13.73
CA PHE A 41 7.31 -13.17 15.03
C PHE A 41 8.39 -12.64 15.99
N GLY A 42 8.10 -11.50 16.62
CA GLY A 42 9.02 -10.79 17.51
C GLY A 42 9.75 -9.60 16.87
N ALA A 43 9.77 -9.48 15.53
CA ALA A 43 10.26 -8.27 14.86
C ALA A 43 9.28 -7.10 15.10
N LYS A 44 9.78 -5.97 15.62
CA LYS A 44 9.00 -4.75 15.84
C LYS A 44 9.16 -3.75 14.71
N THR A 45 10.24 -3.86 13.93
CA THR A 45 10.54 -2.99 12.81
C THR A 45 10.92 -3.79 11.57
N VAL A 46 10.82 -3.17 10.40
CA VAL A 46 11.24 -3.79 9.12
C VAL A 46 12.71 -4.20 9.16
N GLY A 47 13.56 -3.41 9.84
CA GLY A 47 14.99 -3.70 9.98
C GLY A 47 15.30 -4.94 10.84
N GLU A 48 14.41 -5.31 11.75
CA GLU A 48 14.58 -6.49 12.62
C GLU A 48 14.09 -7.78 11.97
N ILE A 49 13.30 -7.70 10.90
CA ILE A 49 12.68 -8.87 10.26
C ILE A 49 13.73 -9.92 9.91
N ALA A 50 14.90 -9.53 9.41
CA ALA A 50 15.95 -10.47 9.04
C ALA A 50 16.45 -11.30 10.24
N ASN A 51 16.58 -10.67 11.41
CA ASN A 51 17.11 -11.30 12.63
C ASN A 51 16.10 -12.24 13.30
N HIS A 52 14.81 -12.02 13.06
CA HIS A 52 13.71 -12.84 13.61
C HIS A 52 13.14 -13.84 12.59
N SER A 53 13.60 -13.77 11.33
CA SER A 53 13.10 -14.62 10.26
C SER A 53 13.59 -16.05 10.44
N ARG A 54 12.65 -16.99 10.57
CA ARG A 54 12.91 -18.42 10.53
C ARG A 54 11.95 -19.11 9.56
N GLU A 55 12.43 -20.17 8.94
CA GLU A 55 11.60 -21.03 8.11
C GLU A 55 10.67 -21.87 9.00
N ILE A 56 9.43 -22.04 8.56
CA ILE A 56 8.38 -22.80 9.26
C ILE A 56 7.57 -23.62 8.26
N SER A 57 6.87 -24.65 8.73
CA SER A 57 5.85 -25.32 7.93
C SER A 57 4.49 -24.61 8.03
N VAL A 58 3.57 -24.93 7.10
CA VAL A 58 2.19 -24.42 7.15
C VAL A 58 1.46 -24.96 8.38
N GLU A 59 1.69 -26.22 8.74
CA GLU A 59 1.10 -26.91 9.88
C GLU A 59 1.54 -26.26 11.19
N GLU A 60 2.82 -25.90 11.29
CA GLU A 60 3.36 -25.16 12.42
C GLU A 60 2.68 -23.79 12.56
N CYS A 61 2.52 -23.05 11.44
CA CYS A 61 1.81 -21.78 11.45
C CYS A 61 0.35 -21.91 11.90
N LYS A 62 -0.34 -22.96 11.43
CA LYS A 62 -1.74 -23.23 11.79
C LYS A 62 -1.90 -23.49 13.29
N ALA A 63 -0.98 -24.24 13.89
CA ALA A 63 -0.95 -24.55 15.31
C ALA A 63 -0.42 -23.40 16.21
N CYS A 64 0.10 -22.33 15.61
CA CYS A 64 0.69 -21.21 16.34
C CYS A 64 -0.35 -20.43 17.18
N GLY A 65 -0.01 -20.20 18.45
CA GLY A 65 -0.77 -19.36 19.39
C GLY A 65 -0.51 -17.86 19.26
N ASN A 66 0.54 -17.46 18.53
CA ASN A 66 0.89 -16.06 18.28
C ASN A 66 0.26 -15.51 16.98
N TYR A 67 -0.85 -16.10 16.54
CA TYR A 67 -1.53 -15.66 15.33
C TYR A 67 -2.15 -14.28 15.54
N GLU A 68 -1.87 -13.38 14.61
CA GLU A 68 -2.54 -12.10 14.48
C GLU A 68 -2.85 -11.88 12.99
N SER A 69 -4.09 -11.50 12.68
CA SER A 69 -4.50 -11.25 11.30
C SER A 69 -3.95 -9.92 10.82
N LYS A 70 -3.36 -9.87 9.62
CA LYS A 70 -3.00 -8.60 8.96
C LYS A 70 -4.18 -7.87 8.33
N TYR A 71 -5.35 -8.49 8.35
CA TYR A 71 -6.58 -7.92 7.82
C TYR A 71 -7.54 -7.57 8.96
N LEU A 72 -8.36 -6.54 8.75
CA LEU A 72 -9.54 -6.31 9.55
C LEU A 72 -10.57 -7.39 9.21
N GLU A 73 -10.93 -8.21 10.20
CA GLU A 73 -11.94 -9.25 10.07
C GLU A 73 -13.30 -8.71 10.52
N PHE A 74 -14.35 -8.97 9.74
CA PHE A 74 -15.72 -8.53 9.99
C PHE A 74 -16.66 -9.73 10.20
N PRO A 75 -17.78 -9.59 10.93
CA PRO A 75 -18.21 -8.40 11.65
C PRO A 75 -17.40 -8.18 12.93
N ARG A 76 -17.03 -6.92 13.21
CA ARG A 76 -16.26 -6.53 14.40
C ARG A 76 -16.88 -5.30 15.04
N MET A 77 -17.07 -5.35 16.36
CA MET A 77 -17.43 -4.17 17.14
C MET A 77 -16.18 -3.34 17.39
N VAL A 78 -16.26 -2.05 17.12
CA VAL A 78 -15.23 -1.06 17.45
C VAL A 78 -15.70 -0.24 18.65
N ALA A 79 -14.77 0.20 19.48
CA ALA A 79 -15.07 1.01 20.66
C ALA A 79 -15.57 2.40 20.26
N ASP A 80 -14.90 3.01 19.29
CA ASP A 80 -15.26 4.31 18.74
C ASP A 80 -14.77 4.45 17.28
N ILE A 81 -15.28 5.47 16.58
CA ILE A 81 -14.86 5.85 15.22
C ILE A 81 -14.39 7.30 15.23
N ASN A 82 -13.09 7.48 15.07
CA ASN A 82 -12.42 8.77 14.97
C ASN A 82 -12.27 9.19 13.50
N TYR A 83 -12.33 10.50 13.25
CA TYR A 83 -12.14 11.08 11.92
C TYR A 83 -10.99 12.08 11.96
N GLU A 84 -9.99 11.88 11.09
CA GLU A 84 -8.97 12.90 10.83
C GLU A 84 -9.47 13.86 9.75
N GLU A 85 -9.16 15.15 9.91
CA GLU A 85 -9.39 16.13 8.85
C GLU A 85 -8.58 15.77 7.59
N PRO A 86 -9.15 15.97 6.39
CA PRO A 86 -8.44 15.73 5.14
C PRO A 86 -7.14 16.52 5.07
N LYS A 87 -6.03 15.81 4.91
CA LYS A 87 -4.70 16.44 4.78
C LYS A 87 -4.44 16.80 3.33
N TYR A 88 -3.82 17.96 3.12
CA TYR A 88 -3.27 18.38 1.84
C TYR A 88 -1.94 19.07 2.10
N TYR A 89 -0.93 18.81 1.28
CA TYR A 89 0.42 19.35 1.49
C TYR A 89 1.20 19.47 0.20
N GLY A 90 2.21 20.35 0.20
CA GLY A 90 3.03 20.60 -0.99
C GLY A 90 2.28 21.33 -2.09
N ASN A 91 1.23 22.10 -1.76
CA ASN A 91 0.43 22.85 -2.72
C ASN A 91 1.29 23.94 -3.37
N THR A 92 1.79 23.64 -4.56
CA THR A 92 2.56 24.56 -5.40
C THR A 92 1.94 24.54 -6.78
N LEU A 93 1.87 25.68 -7.47
CA LEU A 93 1.41 25.73 -8.87
C LEU A 93 2.58 25.45 -9.81
N THR A 94 3.16 24.25 -9.68
CA THR A 94 4.40 23.89 -10.37
C THR A 94 4.11 23.23 -11.72
N PRO A 95 4.78 23.66 -12.80
CA PRO A 95 4.74 22.95 -14.08
C PRO A 95 5.10 21.47 -13.93
N ALA A 96 4.34 20.62 -14.61
CA ALA A 96 4.55 19.18 -14.62
C ALA A 96 4.32 18.61 -16.03
N ARG A 97 5.01 17.52 -16.34
CA ARG A 97 4.72 16.66 -17.50
C ARG A 97 3.99 15.43 -17.00
N ILE A 98 2.94 15.03 -17.72
CA ILE A 98 2.06 13.94 -17.31
C ILE A 98 1.62 13.11 -18.51
N ARG A 99 1.83 11.80 -18.44
CA ARG A 99 1.29 10.80 -19.37
C ARG A 99 0.30 9.93 -18.62
N LEU A 100 -0.96 9.94 -19.05
CA LEU A 100 -2.02 9.17 -18.39
C LEU A 100 -1.81 7.67 -18.61
N CYS A 101 -2.21 6.83 -17.65
CA CYS A 101 -2.12 5.37 -17.78
C CYS A 101 -2.82 4.80 -19.02
N GLU A 102 -3.84 5.48 -19.52
CA GLU A 102 -4.66 5.10 -20.68
C GLU A 102 -4.18 5.72 -22.01
N ASP A 103 -3.15 6.57 -21.97
CA ASP A 103 -2.70 7.38 -23.11
C ASP A 103 -1.18 7.22 -23.31
N ASN A 104 -0.73 7.30 -24.56
CA ASN A 104 0.69 7.30 -24.90
C ASN A 104 1.26 8.72 -25.09
N LYS A 105 0.42 9.74 -24.96
CA LYS A 105 0.80 11.15 -25.12
C LYS A 105 1.16 11.80 -23.79
N THR A 106 2.26 12.55 -23.78
CA THR A 106 2.59 13.46 -22.68
C THR A 106 1.84 14.78 -22.83
N TYR A 107 1.33 15.28 -21.71
CA TYR A 107 0.64 16.56 -21.61
C TYR A 107 1.40 17.48 -20.66
N PHE A 108 1.26 18.79 -20.91
CA PHE A 108 1.53 19.78 -19.89
C PHE A 108 0.47 19.70 -18.79
N GLY A 109 0.93 19.68 -17.55
CA GLY A 109 0.12 19.71 -16.34
C GLY A 109 0.63 20.78 -15.37
N ILE A 110 -0.23 21.10 -14.40
CA ILE A 110 0.09 21.96 -13.27
C ILE A 110 -0.09 21.07 -12.04
N TYR A 111 1.02 20.70 -11.41
CA TYR A 111 1.00 20.07 -10.09
C TYR A 111 0.29 21.00 -9.11
N LEU A 112 -0.49 20.45 -8.20
CA LEU A 112 -1.31 21.18 -7.22
C LEU A 112 -0.99 20.79 -5.77
N GLY A 113 0.02 19.95 -5.55
CA GLY A 113 0.28 19.31 -4.26
C GLY A 113 -0.30 17.90 -4.14
N ASN A 114 -0.16 17.31 -2.96
CA ASN A 114 -0.77 16.05 -2.60
C ASN A 114 -2.19 16.30 -2.08
N LEU A 115 -3.18 15.87 -2.85
CA LEU A 115 -4.60 16.05 -2.56
C LEU A 115 -5.21 14.77 -1.99
N PRO A 116 -6.25 14.86 -1.14
CA PRO A 116 -7.01 13.69 -0.70
C PRO A 116 -7.53 12.87 -1.89
N ARG A 117 -7.21 11.57 -1.91
CA ARG A 117 -7.61 10.66 -3.01
C ARG A 117 -8.40 9.46 -2.51
N TYR A 118 -7.94 8.83 -1.43
CA TYR A 118 -8.58 7.65 -0.85
C TYR A 118 -8.92 7.87 0.62
N LEU A 119 -9.92 7.15 1.09
CA LEU A 119 -10.08 6.90 2.52
C LEU A 119 -9.24 5.71 2.92
N SER A 120 -8.57 5.83 4.05
CA SER A 120 -7.92 4.73 4.77
C SER A 120 -8.52 4.62 6.16
N THR A 121 -8.59 3.40 6.65
CA THR A 121 -9.12 3.09 7.97
C THR A 121 -8.07 2.28 8.72
N GLU A 122 -7.73 2.72 9.92
CA GLU A 122 -6.77 2.05 10.80
C GLU A 122 -7.47 1.69 12.10
N LEU A 123 -7.26 0.47 12.59
CA LEU A 123 -7.78 0.03 13.89
C LEU A 123 -6.61 -0.09 14.86
N ASP A 124 -6.70 0.59 16.00
CA ASP A 124 -5.76 0.35 17.09
C ASP A 124 -6.19 -0.94 17.83
N PRO A 125 -5.37 -2.01 17.84
CA PRO A 125 -5.73 -3.26 18.48
C PRO A 125 -5.80 -3.17 20.02
N LYS A 126 -5.21 -2.14 20.65
CA LYS A 126 -5.20 -1.94 22.11
C LYS A 126 -6.44 -1.21 22.59
N THR A 127 -6.83 -0.12 21.90
CA THR A 127 -8.01 0.67 22.28
C THR A 127 -9.28 0.17 21.58
N ASN A 128 -9.12 -0.60 20.50
CA ASN A 128 -10.20 -1.03 19.61
C ASN A 128 -10.95 0.14 18.96
N GLU A 129 -10.29 1.30 18.84
CA GLU A 129 -10.79 2.48 18.14
C GLU A 129 -10.39 2.46 16.66
N LEU A 130 -11.34 2.83 15.79
CA LEU A 130 -11.14 2.90 14.35
C LEU A 130 -10.92 4.36 13.93
N THR A 131 -9.80 4.68 13.30
CA THR A 131 -9.55 6.00 12.73
C THR A 131 -9.74 5.99 11.23
N VAL A 132 -10.62 6.86 10.74
CA VAL A 132 -10.82 7.13 9.31
C VAL A 132 -10.02 8.36 8.93
N LYS A 133 -9.16 8.24 7.92
CA LYS A 133 -8.31 9.32 7.42
C LYS A 133 -8.20 9.30 5.91
N THR A 134 -7.65 10.36 5.34
CA THR A 134 -7.40 10.44 3.90
C THR A 134 -5.97 10.07 3.55
N VAL A 135 -5.80 9.24 2.52
CA VAL A 135 -4.52 9.06 1.83
C VAL A 135 -4.47 10.04 0.67
N THR A 136 -3.37 10.79 0.61
CA THR A 136 -3.14 11.80 -0.41
C THR A 136 -2.36 11.24 -1.58
N ASN A 137 -2.57 11.83 -2.76
CA ASN A 137 -1.78 11.55 -3.95
C ASN A 137 -1.57 12.86 -4.74
N ALA A 138 -0.53 12.92 -5.56
CA ALA A 138 -0.22 14.07 -6.41
C ALA A 138 -1.43 14.45 -7.26
N GLY A 139 -1.96 15.65 -7.08
CA GLY A 139 -3.01 16.21 -7.91
C GLY A 139 -2.39 17.04 -9.03
N ILE A 140 -2.71 16.73 -10.28
CA ILE A 140 -2.17 17.41 -11.46
C ILE A 140 -3.33 17.86 -12.33
N TYR A 141 -3.49 19.18 -12.46
CA TYR A 141 -4.45 19.74 -13.41
C TYR A 141 -3.88 19.68 -14.82
N VAL A 142 -4.62 19.11 -15.76
CA VAL A 142 -4.23 19.01 -17.17
C VAL A 142 -5.12 19.95 -17.99
N PRO A 143 -4.64 21.15 -18.39
CA PRO A 143 -5.48 22.14 -19.07
C PRO A 143 -6.12 21.63 -20.36
N ALA A 144 -5.39 20.82 -21.14
CA ALA A 144 -5.88 20.23 -22.38
C ALA A 144 -7.10 19.30 -22.18
N LYS A 145 -7.22 18.70 -20.99
CA LYS A 145 -8.31 17.79 -20.61
C LYS A 145 -9.34 18.47 -19.70
N LYS A 146 -9.05 19.67 -19.19
CA LYS A 146 -9.85 20.42 -18.21
C LYS A 146 -10.20 19.59 -16.97
N LYS A 147 -9.27 18.76 -16.51
CA LYS A 147 -9.48 17.79 -15.43
C LYS A 147 -8.22 17.66 -14.56
N ILE A 148 -8.43 17.38 -13.27
CA ILE A 148 -7.37 16.95 -12.36
C ILE A 148 -7.24 15.43 -12.45
N TYR A 149 -6.00 14.98 -12.64
CA TYR A 149 -5.61 13.59 -12.57
C TYR A 149 -4.72 13.38 -11.36
N PHE A 150 -4.77 12.19 -10.79
CA PHE A 150 -3.93 11.81 -9.67
C PHE A 150 -2.68 11.06 -10.12
N GLY A 151 -1.65 11.10 -9.29
CA GLY A 151 -0.37 10.47 -9.59
C GLY A 151 -0.45 8.95 -9.80
N ASP A 152 -1.46 8.27 -9.26
CA ASP A 152 -1.70 6.85 -9.54
C ASP A 152 -2.49 6.57 -10.83
N GLU A 153 -2.90 7.62 -11.53
CA GLU A 153 -3.56 7.56 -12.84
C GLU A 153 -2.58 7.91 -13.98
N SER A 154 -1.30 8.12 -13.67
CA SER A 154 -0.33 8.64 -14.64
C SER A 154 1.13 8.32 -14.29
N TRP A 155 1.99 8.41 -15.29
CA TRP A 155 3.40 8.74 -15.10
C TRP A 155 3.51 10.25 -15.14
N TRP A 156 4.34 10.83 -14.25
CA TRP A 156 4.51 12.27 -14.20
C TRP A 156 5.83 12.66 -13.56
N SER A 157 6.26 13.88 -13.83
CA SER A 157 7.37 14.54 -13.14
C SER A 157 7.19 16.05 -13.16
N LEU A 158 7.80 16.73 -12.20
CA LEU A 158 7.90 18.18 -12.22
C LEU A 158 8.82 18.61 -13.36
N ILE A 159 8.53 19.76 -13.95
CA ILE A 159 9.40 20.40 -14.93
C ILE A 159 10.20 21.45 -14.16
N GLU A 160 11.52 21.24 -14.08
CA GLU A 160 12.45 22.23 -13.54
C GLU A 160 12.57 23.43 -14.51
N PRO A 161 12.97 24.62 -14.02
CA PRO A 161 13.03 25.83 -14.85
C PRO A 161 13.81 25.70 -16.16
N ASP A 162 14.84 24.85 -16.19
CA ASP A 162 15.73 24.64 -17.33
C ASP A 162 15.46 23.31 -18.07
N ASP A 163 14.48 22.53 -17.62
CA ASP A 163 14.14 21.24 -18.25
C ASP A 163 13.34 21.47 -19.53
N PRO A 164 13.75 20.87 -20.66
CA PRO A 164 12.90 20.87 -21.85
C PRO A 164 11.63 20.06 -21.58
N VAL A 165 10.50 20.52 -22.11
CA VAL A 165 9.23 19.79 -22.03
C VAL A 165 9.26 18.64 -23.04
N GLU A 166 9.95 17.56 -22.67
CA GLU A 166 10.08 16.33 -23.46
C GLU A 166 9.09 15.25 -23.01
N ASP A 167 8.88 14.26 -23.88
CA ASP A 167 8.04 13.10 -23.59
C ASP A 167 8.60 12.29 -22.42
N ILE A 168 7.70 11.73 -21.61
CA ILE A 168 7.99 10.75 -20.55
C ILE A 168 7.37 9.41 -20.88
#